data_AF-A0A0A7DVU0-F1
#
_entry.id   AF-A0A0A7DVU0-F1
#
_cell.length_a   1.000
_cell.length_b   1.000
_cell.length_c   1.000
_cell.angle_alpha   90.00
_cell.angle_beta   90.00
_cell.angle_gamma   90.00
#
_symmetry.space_group_name_H-M   'P 1'
#
loop_
_entity.id
_entity.type
_entity.pdbx_description
1 polymer ?
#
loop_
_entity_poly.entity_id
_entity_poly.type
_entity_poly.pdbx_seq_one_letter_code
_entity_poly.pdbx_strand_id
1 'polypeptide(L)'
;LKRTIAMTYGSLTQVLRVKYRDEWGAGPPAWEDSLNREPATKVFFHHHANLYGWRNGFSDEVRKIMQLTQDRHINHYGFSDIAYHFYIAGDGYVYEGR
;
A
#
# COMPACT_ATOMS: atom_id res chain seq x y z
N LEU A 1 13.44 -14.23 -0.54
CA LEU A 1 13.58 -12.76 -0.40
C LEU A 1 13.13 -12.34 0.99
N LYS A 2 13.83 -11.41 1.66
CA LYS A 2 13.59 -11.04 3.06
C LYS A 2 12.21 -10.38 3.20
N ARG A 3 11.24 -11.11 3.76
CA ARG A 3 9.81 -10.74 3.86
C ARG A 3 9.49 -9.73 4.97
N THR A 4 10.52 -9.16 5.60
CA THR A 4 10.37 -8.48 6.89
C THR A 4 11.56 -7.55 7.15
N ILE A 5 11.27 -6.30 7.52
CA ILE A 5 12.27 -5.34 7.99
C ILE A 5 12.00 -5.10 9.48
N ALA A 6 12.96 -5.43 10.33
CA ALA A 6 12.89 -5.10 11.75
C ALA A 6 13.62 -3.78 11.98
N MET A 7 12.96 -2.82 12.62
CA MET A 7 13.60 -1.62 13.15
C MET A 7 13.56 -1.66 14.66
N THR A 8 14.71 -1.41 15.28
CA THR A 8 14.87 -1.34 16.74
C THR A 8 14.96 0.11 17.18
N TYR A 9 14.11 0.53 18.11
CA TYR A 9 14.21 1.81 18.80
C TYR A 9 14.15 1.57 20.32
N GLY A 10 15.31 1.64 20.98
CA GLY A 10 15.45 1.18 22.37
C GLY A 10 15.24 -0.35 22.48
N SER A 11 14.38 -0.80 23.41
CA SER A 11 14.00 -2.22 23.54
C SER A 11 12.83 -2.64 22.64
N LEU A 12 12.21 -1.69 21.92
CA LEU A 12 11.09 -1.97 21.03
C LEU A 12 11.62 -2.45 19.68
N THR A 13 11.28 -3.68 19.32
CA THR A 13 11.43 -4.19 17.95
C THR A 13 10.10 -4.04 17.25
N GLN A 14 10.00 -3.09 16.32
CA GLN A 14 8.84 -3.01 15.45
C GLN A 14 9.16 -3.70 14.13
N VAL A 15 8.41 -4.76 13.89
CA VAL A 15 8.53 -5.55 12.68
C VAL A 15 7.60 -4.96 11.62
N LEU A 16 8.17 -4.38 10.58
CA LEU A 16 7.43 -3.94 9.41
C LEU A 16 7.06 -5.17 8.58
N ARG A 17 5.76 -5.42 8.48
CA ARG A 17 5.20 -6.49 7.66
C ARG A 17 4.61 -5.88 6.41
N VAL A 18 5.19 -6.23 5.26
CA VAL A 18 4.72 -5.78 3.96
C VAL A 18 3.82 -6.86 3.37
N LYS A 19 2.68 -6.43 2.81
CA LYS A 19 1.82 -7.22 1.94
C LYS A 19 2.11 -6.83 0.51
N TYR A 20 2.76 -7.72 -0.22
CA TYR A 20 3.07 -7.50 -1.63
C TYR A 20 1.81 -7.57 -2.49
N ARG A 21 1.92 -7.08 -3.73
CA ARG A 21 0.81 -6.99 -4.70
C ARG A 21 0.02 -8.28 -4.86
N ASP A 22 0.71 -9.41 -4.94
CA ASP A 22 0.09 -10.73 -5.06
C ASP A 22 -0.67 -11.14 -3.79
N GLU A 23 -0.17 -10.78 -2.61
CA GLU A 23 -0.79 -11.12 -1.33
C GLU A 23 -2.12 -10.40 -1.07
N TRP A 24 -2.32 -9.21 -1.64
CA TRP A 24 -3.61 -8.49 -1.57
C TRP A 24 -4.43 -8.59 -2.86
N GLY A 25 -3.94 -9.33 -3.86
CA GLY A 25 -4.64 -9.57 -5.12
C GLY A 25 -4.79 -8.31 -5.97
N ALA A 26 -3.69 -7.56 -6.13
CA ALA A 26 -3.59 -6.44 -7.04
C ALA A 26 -3.80 -6.91 -8.49
N GLY A 27 -4.56 -6.14 -9.26
CA GLY A 27 -4.55 -6.25 -10.71
C GLY A 27 -3.21 -5.78 -11.30
N PRO A 28 -2.91 -6.12 -12.56
CA PRO A 28 -1.81 -5.51 -13.28
C PRO A 28 -2.05 -4.00 -13.42
N PRO A 29 -0.97 -3.18 -13.49
CA PRO A 29 -1.12 -1.78 -13.87
C PRO A 29 -1.65 -1.69 -15.31
N ALA A 30 -2.39 -0.63 -15.60
CA ALA A 30 -2.89 -0.35 -16.96
C ALA A 30 -1.74 -0.02 -17.93
N TRP A 31 -0.65 0.58 -17.43
CA TRP A 31 0.62 0.77 -18.14
C TRP A 31 1.75 0.94 -17.13
N GLU A 32 2.98 0.69 -17.57
CA GLU A 32 4.17 0.88 -16.74
C GLU A 32 4.39 2.37 -16.44
N ASP A 33 4.60 2.66 -15.16
CA ASP A 33 5.03 3.96 -14.66
C ASP A 33 6.14 3.70 -13.66
N SER A 34 7.20 4.50 -13.69
CA SER A 34 8.39 4.27 -12.88
C SER A 34 8.82 5.57 -12.22
N LEU A 35 9.41 5.47 -11.03
CA LEU A 35 10.00 6.63 -10.38
C LEU A 35 11.01 7.31 -11.30
N ASN A 36 10.77 8.59 -11.56
CA ASN A 36 11.57 9.41 -12.46
C ASN A 36 13.02 9.60 -11.94
N ARG A 37 13.30 9.19 -10.69
CA ARG A 37 14.59 9.31 -10.02
C ARG A 37 14.74 8.27 -8.92
N GLU A 38 15.83 7.51 -8.99
CA GLU A 38 16.25 6.55 -7.95
C GLU A 38 17.63 6.94 -7.36
N PRO A 39 17.79 6.97 -6.02
CA PRO A 39 16.77 6.75 -5.00
C PRO A 39 15.80 7.93 -4.86
N ALA A 40 14.58 7.66 -4.39
CA ALA A 40 13.61 8.70 -4.03
C ALA A 40 14.18 9.66 -2.96
N THR A 41 14.01 10.96 -3.16
CA THR A 41 14.54 12.01 -2.25
C THR A 41 13.47 12.69 -1.40
N LYS A 42 12.20 12.34 -1.60
CA LYS A 42 11.04 12.95 -0.92
C LYS A 42 10.01 11.87 -0.60
N VAL A 43 9.34 12.01 0.54
CA VAL A 43 8.22 11.15 0.97
C VAL A 43 7.01 12.05 1.22
N PHE A 44 5.86 11.69 0.66
CA PHE A 44 4.61 12.40 0.84
C PHE A 44 3.61 11.50 1.56
N PHE A 45 3.04 12.01 2.66
CA PHE A 45 2.02 11.30 3.42
C PHE A 45 0.62 11.77 2.99
N HIS A 46 -0.22 10.81 2.63
CA HIS A 46 -1.63 11.05 2.27
C HIS A 46 -2.52 10.20 3.17
N HIS A 47 -3.69 10.70 3.53
CA HIS A 47 -4.72 9.89 4.18
C HIS A 47 -5.71 9.37 3.13
N HIS A 48 -6.33 8.23 3.42
CA HIS A 48 -7.40 7.69 2.58
C HIS A 48 -8.75 8.16 3.11
N ALA A 49 -9.53 8.88 2.30
CA ALA A 49 -10.77 9.53 2.75
C ALA A 49 -11.96 8.58 2.99
N ASN A 50 -11.84 7.28 2.72
CA ASN A 50 -12.87 6.29 3.05
C ASN A 50 -12.71 5.75 4.48
N LEU A 51 -13.80 5.77 5.24
CA LEU A 51 -13.87 5.38 6.66
C LEU A 51 -13.73 3.88 6.93
N TYR A 52 -13.72 3.03 5.89
CA TYR A 52 -13.76 1.58 6.07
C TYR A 52 -12.42 0.98 6.54
N GLY A 53 -11.29 1.55 6.12
CA GLY A 53 -9.96 0.99 6.44
C GLY A 53 -9.54 1.11 7.91
N TRP A 54 -10.22 1.97 8.67
CA TRP A 54 -9.95 2.19 10.09
C TRP A 54 -10.83 1.33 11.01
N ARG A 55 -12.09 1.11 10.65
CA ARG A 55 -13.08 0.63 11.61
C ARG A 55 -12.97 -0.84 11.96
N ASN A 56 -12.36 -1.65 11.11
CA ASN A 56 -12.56 -3.09 11.20
C ASN A 56 -11.28 -3.91 11.41
N GLY A 57 -10.07 -3.37 11.22
CA GLY A 57 -8.83 -4.06 11.60
C GLY A 57 -8.62 -5.47 11.00
N PHE A 58 -9.47 -5.89 10.06
CA PHE A 58 -9.45 -7.21 9.45
C PHE A 58 -8.79 -7.14 8.07
N SER A 59 -7.79 -8.00 7.86
CA SER A 59 -7.00 -8.03 6.61
C SER A 59 -7.82 -8.19 5.33
N ASP A 60 -8.93 -8.94 5.36
CA ASP A 60 -9.80 -9.12 4.18
C ASP A 60 -10.49 -7.83 3.74
N GLU A 61 -10.83 -6.95 4.68
CA GLU A 61 -11.45 -5.68 4.35
C GLU A 61 -10.45 -4.70 3.77
N VAL A 62 -9.23 -4.67 4.33
CA VAL A 62 -8.13 -3.86 3.78
C VAL A 62 -7.83 -4.30 2.36
N ARG A 63 -7.77 -5.62 2.11
CA ARG A 63 -7.61 -6.18 0.77
C ARG A 63 -8.68 -5.68 -0.20
N LYS A 64 -9.95 -5.73 0.20
CA LYS A 64 -11.08 -5.25 -0.62
C LYS A 64 -10.98 -3.73 -0.89
N ILE A 65 -10.58 -2.94 0.10
CA ILE A 65 -10.37 -1.50 -0.07
C ILE A 65 -9.24 -1.23 -1.06
N MET A 66 -8.12 -1.94 -0.96
CA MET A 66 -7.00 -1.82 -1.89
C MET A 66 -7.44 -2.11 -3.33
N GLN A 67 -8.18 -3.21 -3.54
CA GLN A 67 -8.70 -3.60 -4.86
C GLN A 67 -9.69 -2.56 -5.43
N LEU A 68 -10.66 -2.11 -4.64
CA LEU A 68 -11.63 -1.08 -5.07
C LEU A 68 -10.95 0.26 -5.35
N THR A 69 -9.91 0.59 -4.59
CA THR A 69 -9.15 1.83 -4.78
C THR A 69 -8.34 1.77 -6.06
N GLN A 70 -7.65 0.66 -6.31
CA GLN A 70 -6.93 0.43 -7.56
C GLN A 70 -7.88 0.52 -8.77
N ASP A 71 -9.00 -0.20 -8.72
CA ASP A 71 -10.02 -0.20 -9.77
C ASP A 71 -10.53 1.22 -10.07
N ARG A 72 -10.88 1.98 -9.02
CA ARG A 72 -11.31 3.37 -9.15
C ARG A 72 -10.22 4.27 -9.74
N HIS A 73 -8.98 4.12 -9.29
CA HIS A 73 -7.86 4.93 -9.79
C HIS A 73 -7.61 4.68 -11.28
N ILE A 74 -7.66 3.42 -11.74
CA ILE A 74 -7.49 3.07 -13.15
C ILE A 74 -8.73 3.49 -13.95
N ASN A 75 -9.91 2.99 -13.59
CA ASN A 75 -11.11 3.09 -14.42
C ASN A 75 -11.83 4.44 -14.33
N HIS A 76 -11.62 5.22 -13.27
CA HIS A 76 -12.30 6.51 -13.10
C HIS A 76 -11.34 7.70 -13.15
N TYR A 77 -10.08 7.54 -12.74
CA TYR A 77 -9.11 8.64 -12.77
C TYR A 77 -8.06 8.50 -13.87
N GLY A 78 -8.02 7.38 -14.59
CA GLY A 78 -7.07 7.15 -15.66
C GLY A 78 -5.63 7.12 -15.15
N PHE A 79 -5.40 6.59 -13.95
CA PHE A 79 -4.06 6.36 -13.45
C PHE A 79 -3.51 5.03 -13.98
N SER A 80 -2.19 4.89 -14.02
CA SER A 80 -1.53 3.62 -14.34
C SER A 80 -1.90 2.52 -13.35
N ASP A 81 -2.09 2.88 -12.09
CA ASP A 81 -2.31 1.96 -10.99
C ASP A 81 -2.91 2.71 -9.78
N ILE A 82 -2.95 2.06 -8.61
CA ILE A 82 -3.18 2.73 -7.35
C ILE A 82 -2.18 3.89 -7.14
N ALA A 83 -2.68 5.08 -6.81
CA ALA A 83 -1.90 6.32 -6.77
C ALA A 83 -0.74 6.34 -5.75
N TYR A 84 -0.75 5.45 -4.77
CA TYR A 84 0.20 5.41 -3.66
C TYR A 84 1.25 4.31 -3.88
N HIS A 85 2.50 4.55 -3.48
CA HIS A 85 3.52 3.51 -3.44
C HIS A 85 3.31 2.51 -2.29
N PHE A 86 2.78 3.01 -1.17
CA PHE A 86 2.50 2.21 0.02
C PHE A 86 1.20 2.67 0.70
N TYR A 87 0.47 1.72 1.27
CA TYR A 87 -0.73 1.98 2.08
C TYR A 87 -0.54 1.38 3.48
N ILE A 88 -0.64 2.20 4.52
CA ILE A 88 -0.53 1.75 5.92
C ILE A 88 -1.94 1.55 6.46
N ALA A 89 -2.27 0.32 6.83
CA ALA A 89 -3.62 -0.04 7.27
C ALA A 89 -3.73 -0.19 8.79
N GLY A 90 -4.97 -0.16 9.31
CA GLY A 90 -5.26 -0.32 10.73
C GLY A 90 -4.95 -1.72 11.29
N ASP A 91 -4.71 -2.71 10.43
CA ASP A 91 -4.29 -4.07 10.81
C ASP A 91 -2.77 -4.17 11.09
N GLY A 92 -2.03 -3.06 10.93
CA GLY A 92 -0.59 -2.98 11.19
C GLY A 92 0.29 -3.56 10.07
N TYR A 93 -0.26 -3.78 8.88
CA TYR A 93 0.50 -4.11 7.67
C TYR A 93 0.70 -2.88 6.78
N VAL A 94 1.78 -2.91 5.99
CA VAL A 94 1.99 -2.00 4.87
C VAL A 94 1.70 -2.74 3.58
N TYR A 95 0.78 -2.23 2.78
CA TYR A 95 0.42 -2.81 1.50
C TYR A 95 1.22 -2.12 0.39
N GLU A 96 1.88 -2.91 -0.44
CA GLU A 96 2.60 -2.46 -1.63
C GLU A 96 1.62 -1.95 -2.68
N GLY A 97 1.87 -0.74 -3.18
CA GLY A 97 1.15 -0.15 -4.30
C GLY A 97 1.98 -0.21 -5.58
N ARG A 98 2.14 0.92 -6.26
CA ARG A 98 2.96 1.06 -7.47
C ARG A 98 4.42 1.36 -7.15
#